data_AF-A0A2H0KQQ9-F1
#
_entry.id   AF-A0A2H0KQQ9-F1
#
_cell.length_a   1.000
_cell.length_b   1.000
_cell.length_c   1.000
_cell.angle_alpha   90.00
_cell.angle_beta   90.00
_cell.angle_gamma   90.00
#
_symmetry.space_group_name_H-M   'P 1'
#
loop_
_entity.id
_entity.type
_entity.pdbx_description
1 polymer ?
#
loop_
_entity_poly.entity_id
_entity_poly.type
_entity_poly.pdbx_seq_one_letter_code
_entity_poly.pdbx_strand_id
1 'polypeptide(L)' 'MEFNNIIDIFFKVSAILLAIIYLLYAIVVSKQVKIMIKTLEDEFNFIVSFISSLQITVALILLIFAIFLV' A
#
# COMPACT_ATOMS: atom_id res chain seq x y z
N MET A 1 5.57 -30.15 14.93
CA MET A 1 4.27 -29.43 14.91
C MET A 1 4.44 -27.98 15.36
N GLU A 2 5.16 -27.71 16.45
CA GLU A 2 5.38 -26.33 16.95
C GLU A 2 6.19 -25.41 16.02
N PHE A 3 7.20 -25.93 15.32
CA PHE A 3 8.04 -25.13 14.42
C PHE A 3 7.27 -24.52 13.24
N ASN A 4 6.28 -25.23 12.70
CA ASN A 4 5.45 -24.72 11.61
C ASN A 4 4.56 -23.55 12.08
N ASN A 5 4.05 -23.61 13.31
CA ASN A 5 3.23 -22.53 13.87
C ASN A 5 4.05 -21.25 14.11
N ILE A 6 5.32 -21.38 14.53
CA ILE A 6 6.20 -20.22 14.72
C ILE A 6 6.50 -19.54 13.38
N ILE A 7 6.80 -20.32 12.34
CA ILE A 7 7.05 -19.81 10.99
C ILE A 7 5.79 -19.10 10.45
N ASP A 8 4.63 -19.71 10.63
CA ASP A 8 3.36 -19.16 10.13
C ASP A 8 3.00 -17.82 10.79
N ILE A 9 3.15 -17.73 12.12
CA ILE A 9 2.99 -16.48 12.87
C ILE A 9 4.00 -15.42 12.39
N PHE A 10 5.27 -15.80 12.18
CA PHE A 10 6.30 -14.89 11.69
C PHE A 10 5.96 -14.33 10.30
N PHE A 11 5.51 -15.19 9.38
CA PHE A 11 5.06 -14.77 8.05
C PHE A 11 3.86 -13.82 8.13
N LYS A 12 2.87 -14.14 8.96
CA LYS A 12 1.69 -13.29 9.17
C LYS A 12 2.07 -11.89 9.68
N VAL A 13 2.87 -11.83 10.74
CA VAL A 13 3.33 -10.53 11.31
C VAL A 13 4.13 -9.74 10.28
N SER A 14 5.01 -10.40 9.54
CA SER A 14 5.81 -9.76 8.49
C SER A 14 4.95 -9.24 7.34
N ALA A 15 3.95 -10.01 6.90
CA ALA A 15 3.02 -9.61 5.85
C ALA A 15 2.18 -8.38 6.27
N ILE A 16 1.69 -8.36 7.51
CA ILE A 16 0.95 -7.21 8.05
C ILE A 16 1.85 -5.97 8.10
N LEU A 17 3.08 -6.11 8.62
CA LEU A 17 4.04 -4.99 8.68
C LEU A 17 4.35 -4.43 7.30
N LEU A 18 4.62 -5.30 6.31
CA LEU A 18 4.90 -4.87 4.94
C LEU A 18 3.68 -4.18 4.31
N ALA A 19 2.47 -4.68 4.53
CA ALA A 19 1.25 -4.05 4.02
C ALA A 19 1.01 -2.66 4.63
N ILE A 20 1.28 -2.49 5.94
CA ILE A 20 1.22 -1.18 6.60
C ILE A 20 2.24 -0.21 6.02
N ILE A 21 3.49 -0.65 5.85
CA ILE A 21 4.55 0.18 5.27
C ILE A 21 4.18 0.58 3.84
N TYR A 22 3.66 -0.35 3.05
CA TYR A 22 3.23 -0.09 1.67
C TYR A 22 2.06 0.91 1.61
N LEU A 23 1.10 0.81 2.54
CA LEU A 23 -0.01 1.77 2.65
C LEU A 23 0.49 3.17 3.01
N LEU A 24 1.38 3.29 4.00
CA LEU A 24 1.99 4.57 4.37
C LEU A 24 2.75 5.18 3.19
N TYR A 25 3.52 4.37 2.46
CA TYR A 25 4.21 4.79 1.25
C TYR A 25 3.22 5.31 0.18
N ALA A 26 2.15 4.56 -0.11
CA ALA A 26 1.14 4.98 -1.09
C ALA A 26 0.46 6.30 -0.72
N ILE A 27 0.19 6.54 0.57
CA ILE A 27 -0.36 7.81 1.07
C ILE A 27 0.62 8.97 0.84
N VAL A 28 1.90 8.76 1.17
CA VAL A 28 2.96 9.78 0.96
C VAL A 28 3.10 10.11 -0.52
N VAL A 29 3.17 9.10 -1.39
CA VAL A 29 3.21 9.28 -2.85
C VAL A 29 1.98 10.04 -3.33
N SER A 30 0.79 9.72 -2.84
CA SER A 30 -0.42 10.47 -3.23
C SER A 30 -0.38 11.93 -2.84
N LYS A 31 0.18 12.25 -1.67
CA LYS A 31 0.40 13.65 -1.27
C LYS A 31 1.39 14.33 -2.21
N GLN A 32 2.47 13.66 -2.61
CA GLN A 32 3.44 14.18 -3.56
C GLN A 32 2.83 14.41 -4.95
N VAL A 33 2.03 13.47 -5.46
CA VAL A 33 1.30 13.60 -6.73
C VAL A 33 0.35 14.81 -6.69
N LYS A 34 -0.38 15.01 -5.59
CA LYS A 34 -1.27 16.18 -5.44
C LYS A 34 -0.50 17.51 -5.43
N ILE A 35 0.71 17.55 -4.87
CA ILE A 35 1.55 18.74 -4.91
C ILE A 35 2.06 18.97 -6.35
N MET A 36 2.53 17.91 -7.01
CA MET A 36 3.01 17.95 -8.39
C MET A 36 1.95 18.48 -9.36
N ILE A 37 0.72 17.95 -9.31
CA ILE A 37 -0.39 18.35 -10.17
C ILE A 37 -0.76 19.83 -9.97
N LYS A 38 -0.56 20.38 -8.77
CA LYS A 38 -0.81 21.81 -8.49
C LYS A 38 0.28 22.73 -9.05
N THR A 39 1.49 22.20 -9.28
CA THR A 39 2.65 22.98 -9.71
C THR A 39 2.89 22.86 -11.22
N LEU A 40 2.57 21.71 -11.80
CA LEU A 40 2.75 21.42 -13.22
C LEU A 40 1.38 21.23 -13.86
N GLU A 41 1.03 22.09 -14.82
CA GLU A 41 -0.11 21.82 -15.70
C GLU A 41 0.35 20.88 -16.83
N ASP A 42 -0.04 19.61 -16.71
CA ASP A 42 0.26 18.55 -17.66
C ASP A 42 -1.04 17.82 -18.03
N GLU A 43 -1.19 17.46 -19.30
CA GLU A 43 -2.32 16.69 -19.83
C GLU A 43 -2.46 15.31 -19.13
N PHE A 44 -1.34 14.75 -18.64
CA PHE A 44 -1.33 13.44 -17.97
C PHE A 44 -1.65 13.50 -16.48
N ASN A 45 -1.86 14.68 -15.89
CA ASN A 45 -2.15 14.85 -14.47
C ASN A 45 -3.34 14.01 -13.99
N PHE A 46 -4.36 13.85 -14.84
CA PHE A 46 -5.50 12.99 -14.55
C PHE A 46 -5.10 11.52 -14.37
N ILE A 47 -4.26 10.99 -15.27
CA ILE A 47 -3.79 9.60 -15.23
C ILE A 47 -2.93 9.36 -14.00
N VAL A 48 -1.99 10.26 -13.68
CA VAL A 48 -1.13 10.13 -12.51
C VAL A 48 -1.93 10.17 -11.21
N SER A 49 -2.92 11.06 -11.12
CA SER A 49 -3.86 11.12 -9.98
C SER A 49 -4.65 9.81 -9.82
N PHE A 50 -5.15 9.27 -10.94
CA PHE A 50 -5.89 8.01 -10.95
C PHE A 50 -5.03 6.84 -10.48
N ILE A 51 -3.83 6.66 -11.05
CA ILE A 51 -2.88 5.60 -10.64
C ILE A 51 -2.55 5.72 -9.15
N SER A 52 -2.31 6.94 -8.66
CA SER A 52 -2.02 7.16 -7.24
C SER A 52 -3.19 6.74 -6.33
N SER A 53 -4.43 7.02 -6.72
CA SER A 53 -5.61 6.57 -5.97
C SER A 53 -5.77 5.05 -5.99
N LEU A 54 -5.49 4.42 -7.14
CA LEU A 54 -5.52 2.97 -7.31
C LEU A 54 -4.45 2.31 -6.44
N GLN A 55 -3.26 2.91 -6.32
CA GLN A 55 -2.18 2.44 -5.46
C GLN A 55 -2.59 2.39 -3.98
N ILE A 56 -3.31 3.41 -3.49
CA ILE A 56 -3.87 3.39 -2.13
C ILE A 56 -4.90 2.27 -1.98
N THR A 57 -5.80 2.11 -2.95
CA THR A 57 -6.82 1.04 -2.94
C THR A 57 -6.18 -0.34 -2.89
N VAL A 58 -5.15 -0.60 -3.70
CA VAL A 58 -4.40 -1.86 -3.68
C VAL A 58 -3.69 -2.07 -2.34
N ALA A 59 -3.11 -1.02 -1.76
CA ALA A 59 -2.48 -1.12 -0.44
C ALA A 59 -3.50 -1.48 0.67
N LEU A 60 -4.71 -0.93 0.61
CA LEU A 60 -5.79 -1.30 1.52
C LEU A 60 -6.23 -2.75 1.34
N ILE A 61 -6.37 -3.22 0.10
CA ILE A 61 -6.69 -4.62 -0.20
C ILE A 61 -5.61 -5.56 0.35
N LEU A 62 -4.33 -5.23 0.13
CA LEU A 62 -3.20 -6.00 0.66
C LEU A 62 -3.20 -6.05 2.19
N LEU A 63 -3.53 -4.95 2.86
CA LEU A 63 -3.63 -4.90 4.31
C LEU A 63 -4.77 -5.79 4.82
N ILE A 64 -5.95 -5.70 4.20
CA ILE A 64 -7.09 -6.57 4.53
C ILE A 64 -6.70 -8.03 4.33
N PHE A 65 -6.10 -8.36 3.18
CA PHE A 65 -5.64 -9.72 2.88
C PHE A 65 -4.61 -10.21 3.91
N ALA A 66 -3.64 -9.38 4.29
CA ALA A 66 -2.63 -9.73 5.29
C ALA A 66 -3.22 -9.97 6.69
N ILE A 67 -4.30 -9.27 7.08
CA ILE A 67 -4.99 -9.48 8.36
C ILE A 67 -5.71 -10.84 8.38
N PHE A 68 -6.36 -11.18 7.26
CA PHE A 68 -7.09 -12.45 7.09
C PHE A 68 -6.22 -13.64 6.72
N LEU A 69 -4.92 -13.41 6.50
CA LEU A 69 -3.94 -14.47 6.26
C LEU A 69 -3.84 -15.33 7.54
N VAL A 70 -4.33 -16.57 7.46
CA VAL A 70 -4.37 -17.61 8.48
C VAL A 70 -3.98 -18.92 7.82
#